data_AF-T1EZW2-F1
#
_entry.id   AF-T1EZW2-F1
#
_cell.length_a   1.000
_cell.length_b   1.000
_cell.length_c   1.000
_cell.angle_alpha   90.00
_cell.angle_beta   90.00
_cell.angle_gamma   90.00
#
_symmetry.space_group_name_H-M   'P 1'
#
loop_
_entity.id
_entity.type
_entity.pdbx_description
1 polymer ?
#
loop_
_entity_poly.entity_id
_entity_poly.type
_entity_poly.pdbx_seq_one_letter_code
_entity_poly.pdbx_strand_id
1 'polypeptide(L)'
;MTPKLHKSFKKGLYIVSLVHQKGKVLVTGEDVLPTIEIQCEQTPSSVALKSDFYWLSKVICNWSNVKPLKNIFERPSTITDSLHFRSCLLQSVYQMQKIVGYEDLGNLHYQILNDPNSGSQIFLFIKNLPDDLRVTSSLKWGSVNKLIKKKMNSFEKSEEKAEQAQMDTNTMDYITANIPDLVSFNDSCVTRLPRGLYIGYVKLTSYIDQLRIIVPDNLSNVFPFVQVRNNAKVSSEEWDSLINLTATPTKLNKVDSTLQHNFINQLYESSLELMRDVGVPEEDFLEHRVYMNEVFEFSSEVSFILLMPNFKQVCSGLGEEEKTIPGHISLPLQQFEIYHMKTYHPDLTKRYALLSTLLEAEVGVTNHLIRQGVSSDDEMKLRNEIQILNQQQKKLDDAWKSMRWIAEVIGNARDSKSTSCLALENLRSRLNSPEDGSDASLTSTDTNLTFTFSTNLSEDVVILAAMLTTNQISEKMKN
;
A
#
# COMPACT_ATOMS: atom_id res chain seq x y z
N MET A 1 32.31 -16.68 3.05
CA MET A 1 31.46 -17.63 3.80
C MET A 1 30.25 -17.97 2.94
N THR A 2 29.96 -19.24 2.76
CA THR A 2 28.71 -19.70 2.12
C THR A 2 27.54 -19.36 3.04
N PRO A 3 26.51 -18.66 2.57
CA PRO A 3 25.37 -18.30 3.40
C PRO A 3 24.62 -19.56 3.83
N LYS A 4 24.27 -19.65 5.13
CA LYS A 4 23.62 -20.81 5.72
C LYS A 4 22.11 -20.70 5.52
N LEU A 5 21.52 -21.66 4.83
CA LEU A 5 20.07 -21.75 4.68
C LEU A 5 19.46 -22.49 5.87
N HIS A 6 18.41 -21.91 6.44
CA HIS A 6 17.72 -22.45 7.61
C HIS A 6 16.55 -23.33 7.21
N LYS A 7 16.39 -24.45 7.90
CA LYS A 7 15.34 -25.44 7.65
C LYS A 7 14.13 -25.26 8.56
N SER A 8 14.36 -24.70 9.74
CA SER A 8 13.39 -24.48 10.80
C SER A 8 13.69 -23.16 11.48
N PHE A 9 12.64 -22.54 12.03
CA PHE A 9 12.78 -21.33 12.82
C PHE A 9 13.19 -21.66 14.25
N LYS A 10 14.26 -21.04 14.72
CA LYS A 10 14.55 -20.85 16.15
C LYS A 10 14.20 -19.41 16.50
N LYS A 11 13.90 -19.10 17.77
CA LYS A 11 13.58 -17.72 18.19
C LYS A 11 14.51 -16.69 17.55
N GLY A 12 13.95 -15.83 16.69
CA GLY A 12 14.70 -14.84 15.93
C GLY A 12 13.89 -14.21 14.79
N LEU A 13 14.59 -13.47 13.93
CA LEU A 13 14.01 -12.80 12.76
C LEU A 13 14.51 -13.47 11.48
N TYR A 14 13.62 -13.72 10.52
CA TYR A 14 13.95 -14.46 9.30
C TYR A 14 13.47 -13.77 8.05
N ILE A 15 14.20 -13.97 6.96
CA ILE A 15 13.75 -13.65 5.60
C ILE A 15 13.48 -14.97 4.88
N VAL A 16 12.27 -15.10 4.33
CA VAL A 16 11.85 -16.22 3.47
C VAL A 16 11.58 -15.69 2.07
N SER A 17 12.09 -16.38 1.05
CA SER A 17 11.85 -16.04 -0.35
C SER A 17 10.97 -17.09 -1.02
N LEU A 18 9.72 -16.72 -1.32
CA LEU A 18 8.76 -17.51 -2.08
C LEU A 18 8.81 -17.09 -3.55
N VAL A 19 9.52 -17.87 -4.34
CA VAL A 19 9.75 -17.59 -5.75
C VAL A 19 8.99 -18.62 -6.55
N HIS A 20 8.08 -18.21 -7.41
CA HIS A 20 7.20 -19.13 -8.12
C HIS A 20 7.24 -18.92 -9.63
N GLN A 21 6.93 -20.02 -10.34
CA GLN A 21 6.83 -20.09 -11.80
C GLN A 21 5.93 -21.28 -12.18
N LYS A 22 4.80 -21.03 -12.87
CA LYS A 22 3.92 -22.07 -13.45
C LYS A 22 3.62 -23.27 -12.53
N GLY A 23 3.21 -23.01 -11.28
CA GLY A 23 2.89 -24.07 -10.30
C GLY A 23 4.12 -24.79 -9.69
N LYS A 24 5.32 -24.26 -9.92
CA LYS A 24 6.55 -24.63 -9.23
C LYS A 24 7.03 -23.48 -8.35
N VAL A 25 7.78 -23.82 -7.32
CA VAL A 25 8.43 -22.87 -6.42
C VAL A 25 9.90 -23.21 -6.26
N LEU A 26 10.70 -22.18 -6.01
CA LEU A 26 12.12 -22.33 -5.75
C LEU A 26 12.32 -22.87 -4.35
N VAL A 27 13.04 -23.98 -4.25
CA VAL A 27 13.35 -24.65 -2.99
C VAL A 27 14.81 -25.02 -2.92
N THR A 28 15.30 -25.21 -1.71
CA THR A 28 16.61 -25.79 -1.43
C THR A 28 16.66 -27.27 -1.84
N GLY A 29 17.85 -27.87 -1.81
CA GLY A 29 18.03 -29.31 -2.07
C GLY A 29 17.12 -30.22 -1.23
N GLU A 30 16.64 -29.73 -0.08
CA GLU A 30 15.81 -30.46 0.89
C GLU A 30 14.30 -30.17 0.77
N ASP A 31 13.87 -29.52 -0.32
CA ASP A 31 12.47 -29.18 -0.58
C ASP A 31 11.86 -28.16 0.43
N VAL A 32 12.68 -27.24 0.94
CA VAL A 32 12.24 -26.12 1.81
C VAL A 32 12.48 -24.79 1.08
N LEU A 33 11.63 -23.78 1.30
CA LEU A 33 11.85 -22.43 0.73
C LEU A 33 13.19 -21.84 1.20
N PRO A 34 13.89 -21.03 0.37
CA PRO A 34 15.08 -20.31 0.79
C PRO A 34 14.81 -19.40 1.98
N THR A 35 15.50 -19.68 3.09
CA THR A 35 15.32 -18.99 4.37
C THR A 35 16.67 -18.61 4.97
N ILE A 36 16.81 -17.36 5.39
CA ILE A 36 17.98 -16.87 6.12
C ILE A 36 17.56 -16.21 7.44
N GLU A 37 18.42 -16.31 8.44
CA GLU A 37 18.26 -15.60 9.71
C GLU A 37 18.85 -14.19 9.60
N ILE A 38 18.13 -13.19 10.11
CA ILE A 38 18.64 -11.82 10.25
C ILE A 38 19.54 -11.78 11.49
N GLN A 39 20.85 -11.78 11.24
CA GLN A 39 21.85 -11.77 12.31
C GLN A 39 21.97 -10.37 12.91
N CYS A 40 21.28 -10.13 14.02
CA CYS A 40 21.33 -8.89 14.80
C CYS A 40 21.42 -9.23 16.29
N GLU A 41 22.35 -8.62 17.02
CA GLU A 41 22.59 -8.93 18.44
C GLU A 41 21.39 -8.55 19.33
N GLN A 42 20.64 -7.52 18.93
CA GLN A 42 19.47 -7.03 19.64
C GLN A 42 18.23 -7.11 18.74
N THR A 43 17.17 -7.72 19.25
CA THR A 43 15.87 -7.70 18.56
C THR A 43 15.19 -6.35 18.85
N PRO A 44 14.74 -5.61 17.83
CA PRO A 44 14.07 -4.33 18.03
C PRO A 44 12.74 -4.51 18.80
N SER A 45 12.26 -3.44 19.43
CA SER A 45 10.91 -3.42 19.99
C SER A 45 9.85 -3.61 18.90
N SER A 46 8.65 -4.08 19.25
CA SER A 46 7.56 -4.29 18.28
C SER A 46 7.24 -3.03 17.47
N VAL A 47 7.28 -1.85 18.11
CA VAL A 47 7.04 -0.55 17.44
C VAL A 47 8.17 -0.23 16.46
N ALA A 48 9.43 -0.41 16.86
CA ALA A 48 10.58 -0.18 15.98
C ALA A 48 10.57 -1.16 14.79
N LEU A 49 10.26 -2.43 15.03
CA LEU A 49 10.17 -3.46 13.99
C LEU A 49 9.10 -3.12 12.94
N LYS A 50 7.92 -2.63 13.35
CA LYS A 50 6.90 -2.14 12.42
C LYS A 50 7.43 -0.97 11.57
N SER A 51 8.10 0.00 12.20
CA SER A 51 8.69 1.14 11.47
C SER A 51 9.73 0.67 10.44
N ASP A 52 10.60 -0.27 10.82
CA ASP A 52 11.63 -0.81 9.94
C ASP A 52 11.06 -1.70 8.84
N PHE A 53 9.94 -2.37 9.09
CA PHE A 53 9.18 -3.10 8.07
C PHE A 53 8.64 -2.16 6.99
N TYR A 54 8.01 -1.03 7.38
CA TYR A 54 7.55 -0.04 6.39
C TYR A 54 8.70 0.64 5.66
N TRP A 55 9.79 0.91 6.37
CA TRP A 55 11.02 1.40 5.74
C TRP A 55 11.54 0.40 4.70
N LEU A 56 11.57 -0.89 5.01
CA LEU A 56 11.95 -1.93 4.06
C LEU A 56 11.00 -1.96 2.86
N SER A 57 9.68 -1.86 3.07
CA SER A 57 8.69 -1.75 2.00
C SER A 57 8.97 -0.57 1.04
N LYS A 58 9.50 0.56 1.56
CA LYS A 58 9.99 1.66 0.71
C LYS A 58 11.27 1.28 -0.02
N VAL A 59 12.28 0.73 0.66
CA VAL A 59 13.56 0.35 0.05
C VAL A 59 13.35 -0.56 -1.16
N ILE A 60 12.47 -1.55 -1.06
CA ILE A 60 12.23 -2.53 -2.13
C ILE A 60 11.43 -1.98 -3.32
N CYS A 61 10.88 -0.77 -3.23
CA CYS A 61 10.33 -0.10 -4.41
C CYS A 61 11.42 0.16 -5.46
N ASN A 62 12.70 0.19 -5.05
CA ASN A 62 13.84 0.23 -5.96
C ASN A 62 15.00 -0.63 -5.46
N TRP A 63 15.06 -1.88 -5.95
CA TRP A 63 16.08 -2.87 -5.57
C TRP A 63 17.54 -2.44 -5.80
N SER A 64 17.80 -1.51 -6.74
CA SER A 64 19.15 -0.98 -6.96
C SER A 64 19.72 -0.28 -5.72
N ASN A 65 18.86 0.12 -4.78
CA ASN A 65 19.24 0.88 -3.59
C ASN A 65 19.71 0.01 -2.43
N VAL A 66 19.46 -1.29 -2.45
CA VAL A 66 19.83 -2.19 -1.34
C VAL A 66 21.33 -2.15 -1.09
N LYS A 67 22.15 -2.29 -2.15
CA LYS A 67 23.61 -2.31 -2.03
C LYS A 67 24.20 -0.95 -1.61
N PRO A 68 23.83 0.19 -2.22
CA PRO A 68 24.24 1.52 -1.75
C PRO A 68 23.87 1.78 -0.28
N LEU A 69 22.62 1.54 0.12
CA LEU A 69 22.17 1.75 1.49
C LEU A 69 22.93 0.85 2.47
N LYS A 70 23.11 -0.43 2.13
CA LYS A 70 23.90 -1.38 2.92
C LYS A 70 25.30 -0.82 3.19
N ASN A 71 25.97 -0.31 2.15
CA ASN A 71 27.33 0.24 2.29
C ASN A 71 27.35 1.52 3.15
N ILE A 72 26.30 2.34 3.12
CA ILE A 72 26.18 3.53 3.98
C ILE A 72 26.07 3.11 5.46
N PHE A 73 25.28 2.08 5.77
CA PHE A 73 25.08 1.57 7.13
C PHE A 73 26.15 0.59 7.63
N GLU A 74 27.08 0.15 6.79
CA GLU A 74 28.17 -0.78 7.18
C GLU A 74 29.39 -0.10 7.80
N ARG A 75 29.41 1.23 7.86
CA ARG A 75 30.57 1.96 8.40
C ARG A 75 30.71 1.67 9.91
N PRO A 76 31.88 1.19 10.38
CA PRO A 76 32.08 0.65 11.74
C PRO A 76 31.90 1.67 12.87
N SER A 77 31.74 2.95 12.52
CA SER A 77 31.49 4.07 13.41
C SER A 77 30.08 4.64 13.21
N THR A 78 29.13 3.84 12.73
CA THR A 78 27.70 4.17 12.76
C THR A 78 27.07 3.22 13.75
N ILE A 79 26.04 3.63 14.48
CA ILE A 79 24.87 2.82 14.85
C ILE A 79 24.24 3.34 16.16
N THR A 80 23.07 3.94 16.01
CA THR A 80 22.00 3.82 17.02
C THR A 80 21.29 2.49 16.79
N ASP A 81 20.66 1.89 17.82
CA ASP A 81 20.02 0.56 17.71
C ASP A 81 19.13 0.38 16.46
N SER A 82 18.40 1.42 16.06
CA SER A 82 17.57 1.43 14.84
C SER A 82 18.37 1.30 13.53
N LEU A 83 19.50 2.00 13.43
CA LEU A 83 20.38 1.94 12.24
C LEU A 83 21.13 0.61 12.20
N HIS A 84 21.42 0.01 13.38
CA HIS A 84 21.99 -1.33 13.45
C HIS A 84 21.10 -2.33 12.73
N PHE A 85 19.83 -2.35 13.14
CA PHE A 85 18.89 -3.32 12.66
C PHE A 85 18.66 -3.17 11.16
N ARG A 86 18.52 -1.94 10.67
CA ARG A 86 18.43 -1.67 9.22
C ARG A 86 19.67 -2.16 8.46
N SER A 87 20.87 -2.04 9.03
CA SER A 87 22.11 -2.59 8.45
C SER A 87 22.06 -4.12 8.36
N CYS A 88 21.74 -4.81 9.47
CA CYS A 88 21.57 -6.26 9.52
C CYS A 88 20.49 -6.75 8.55
N LEU A 89 19.38 -6.02 8.45
CA LEU A 89 18.27 -6.31 7.55
C LEU A 89 18.71 -6.20 6.08
N LEU A 90 19.38 -5.12 5.68
CA LEU A 90 19.91 -4.95 4.33
C LEU A 90 21.00 -5.97 3.98
N GLN A 91 21.88 -6.30 4.93
CA GLN A 91 22.86 -7.36 4.77
C GLN A 91 22.19 -8.69 4.49
N SER A 92 21.14 -9.01 5.24
CA SER A 92 20.36 -10.24 5.06
C SER A 92 19.66 -10.26 3.70
N VAL A 93 18.97 -9.17 3.33
CA VAL A 93 18.35 -9.03 1.99
C VAL A 93 19.40 -9.22 0.88
N TYR A 94 20.56 -8.58 0.98
CA TYR A 94 21.64 -8.72 0.01
C TYR A 94 22.22 -10.14 -0.04
N GLN A 95 22.29 -10.84 1.09
CA GLN A 95 22.65 -12.25 1.11
C GLN A 95 21.59 -13.12 0.42
N MET A 96 20.29 -12.86 0.64
CA MET A 96 19.22 -13.56 -0.05
C MET A 96 19.32 -13.36 -1.57
N GLN A 97 19.52 -12.12 -2.04
CA GLN A 97 19.73 -11.80 -3.46
C GLN A 97 20.86 -12.63 -4.08
N LYS A 98 21.99 -12.80 -3.37
CA LYS A 98 23.09 -13.67 -3.82
C LYS A 98 22.73 -15.14 -3.87
N ILE A 99 21.92 -15.63 -2.94
CA ILE A 99 21.48 -17.03 -2.89
C ILE A 99 20.54 -17.34 -4.05
N VAL A 100 19.53 -16.49 -4.28
CA VAL A 100 18.54 -16.71 -5.34
C VAL A 100 19.09 -16.38 -6.72
N GLY A 101 20.07 -15.48 -6.80
CA GLY A 101 20.80 -15.13 -8.03
C GLY A 101 20.28 -13.90 -8.78
N TYR A 102 19.44 -13.07 -8.15
CA TYR A 102 18.90 -11.85 -8.73
C TYR A 102 18.60 -10.81 -7.64
N GLU A 103 18.57 -9.53 -8.05
CA GLU A 103 18.39 -8.41 -7.12
C GLU A 103 16.92 -8.23 -6.68
N ASP A 104 15.96 -8.48 -7.57
CA ASP A 104 14.53 -8.26 -7.29
C ASP A 104 13.88 -9.49 -6.63
N LEU A 105 13.74 -9.46 -5.30
CA LEU A 105 13.07 -10.50 -4.53
C LEU A 105 11.52 -10.41 -4.57
N GLY A 106 10.94 -9.46 -5.31
CA GLY A 106 9.50 -9.30 -5.48
C GLY A 106 8.85 -8.36 -4.46
N ASN A 107 7.64 -8.68 -4.02
CA ASN A 107 6.93 -7.88 -3.01
C ASN A 107 7.14 -8.48 -1.62
N LEU A 108 7.18 -7.61 -0.61
CA LEU A 108 7.09 -8.02 0.79
C LEU A 108 5.61 -8.26 1.12
N HIS A 109 5.28 -9.40 1.71
CA HIS A 109 3.94 -9.69 2.21
C HIS A 109 3.51 -8.60 3.21
N TYR A 110 2.22 -8.24 3.25
CA TYR A 110 1.73 -7.03 3.94
C TYR A 110 1.89 -7.03 5.47
N GLN A 111 2.26 -8.16 6.05
CA GLN A 111 2.47 -8.34 7.48
C GLN A 111 3.70 -9.21 7.74
N ILE A 112 4.30 -9.01 8.91
CA ILE A 112 5.31 -9.92 9.45
C ILE A 112 4.58 -11.15 9.99
N LEU A 113 4.93 -12.33 9.49
CA LEU A 113 4.34 -13.57 9.98
C LEU A 113 5.01 -13.97 11.29
N ASN A 114 4.23 -14.30 12.32
CA ASN A 114 4.77 -14.78 13.59
C ASN A 114 4.70 -16.31 13.62
N ASP A 115 5.76 -16.96 14.08
CA ASP A 115 5.77 -18.38 14.39
C ASP A 115 5.34 -18.60 15.83
N PRO A 116 4.14 -19.15 16.09
CA PRO A 116 3.62 -19.31 17.44
C PRO A 116 4.52 -20.22 18.29
N ASN A 117 5.16 -21.21 17.65
CA ASN A 117 5.98 -22.21 18.33
C ASN A 117 7.34 -21.66 18.79
N SER A 118 8.07 -20.99 17.90
CA SER A 118 9.42 -20.47 18.22
C SER A 118 9.42 -19.00 18.68
N GLY A 119 8.30 -18.29 18.55
CA GLY A 119 8.23 -16.84 18.75
C GLY A 119 9.00 -16.06 17.68
N SER A 120 9.36 -16.69 16.57
CA SER A 120 10.10 -16.07 15.47
C SER A 120 9.21 -15.17 14.63
N GLN A 121 9.81 -14.22 13.94
CA GLN A 121 9.08 -13.32 13.04
C GLN A 121 9.70 -13.34 11.66
N ILE A 122 8.85 -13.39 10.63
CA ILE A 122 9.26 -13.72 9.26
C ILE A 122 8.83 -12.62 8.29
N PHE A 123 9.83 -12.14 7.56
CA PHE A 123 9.70 -11.27 6.39
C PHE A 123 9.58 -12.17 5.16
N LEU A 124 8.37 -12.25 4.61
CA LEU A 124 8.09 -13.08 3.44
C LEU A 124 8.15 -12.25 2.17
N PHE A 125 9.09 -12.56 1.28
CA PHE A 125 9.16 -12.02 -0.07
C PHE A 125 8.50 -12.96 -1.06
N ILE A 126 7.70 -12.42 -1.98
CA ILE A 126 6.98 -13.18 -3.00
C ILE A 126 7.33 -12.63 -4.38
N LYS A 127 7.85 -13.50 -5.25
CA LYS A 127 8.26 -13.14 -6.62
C LYS A 127 7.73 -14.14 -7.64
N ASN A 128 7.07 -13.62 -8.67
CA ASN A 128 6.81 -14.33 -9.90
C ASN A 128 8.03 -14.18 -10.84
N LEU A 129 8.61 -15.29 -11.28
CA LEU A 129 9.71 -15.29 -12.26
C LEU A 129 9.23 -15.75 -13.64
N PRO A 130 9.71 -15.10 -14.72
CA PRO A 130 9.51 -15.57 -16.09
C PRO A 130 10.32 -16.86 -16.35
N ASP A 131 9.90 -17.62 -17.37
CA ASP A 131 10.30 -19.02 -17.49
C ASP A 131 11.78 -19.30 -17.77
N ASP A 132 12.49 -18.30 -18.29
CA ASP A 132 13.82 -18.46 -18.86
C ASP A 132 14.95 -18.17 -17.88
N LEU A 133 14.65 -17.80 -16.63
CA LEU A 133 15.68 -17.46 -15.65
C LEU A 133 16.33 -18.71 -15.03
N ARG A 134 17.66 -18.78 -15.18
CA ARG A 134 18.47 -19.80 -14.52
C ARG A 134 18.58 -19.50 -13.03
N VAL A 135 18.47 -20.56 -12.25
CA VAL A 135 18.63 -20.54 -10.80
C VAL A 135 20.08 -20.89 -10.44
N THR A 136 20.55 -20.40 -9.29
CA THR A 136 21.82 -20.84 -8.69
C THR A 136 21.86 -22.35 -8.42
N SER A 137 23.05 -22.94 -8.40
CA SER A 137 23.26 -24.39 -8.25
C SER A 137 22.78 -24.98 -6.90
N SER A 138 22.59 -24.14 -5.87
CA SER A 138 22.11 -24.54 -4.55
C SER A 138 20.59 -24.71 -4.44
N LEU A 139 19.85 -24.29 -5.46
CA LEU A 139 18.39 -24.25 -5.46
C LEU A 139 17.84 -25.04 -6.65
N LYS A 140 16.62 -25.54 -6.50
CA LYS A 140 15.92 -26.32 -7.52
C LYS A 140 14.44 -25.94 -7.55
N TRP A 141 13.79 -26.18 -8.69
CA TRP A 141 12.34 -26.00 -8.80
C TRP A 141 11.60 -27.21 -8.23
N GLY A 142 10.81 -26.98 -7.18
CA GLY A 142 9.91 -27.94 -6.56
C GLY A 142 8.47 -27.75 -7.04
N SER A 143 7.70 -28.82 -7.20
CA SER A 143 6.27 -28.72 -7.52
C SER A 143 5.47 -28.36 -6.27
N VAL A 144 4.64 -27.31 -6.35
CA VAL A 144 3.80 -26.85 -5.24
C VAL A 144 2.93 -27.97 -4.69
N ASN A 145 2.23 -28.71 -5.58
CA ASN A 145 1.38 -29.82 -5.19
C ASN A 145 2.13 -30.95 -4.45
N LYS A 146 3.39 -31.20 -4.80
CA LYS A 146 4.20 -32.22 -4.12
C LYS A 146 4.60 -31.75 -2.72
N LEU A 147 4.94 -30.48 -2.56
CA LEU A 147 5.29 -29.89 -1.27
C LEU A 147 4.10 -29.90 -0.31
N ILE A 148 2.93 -29.45 -0.79
CA ILE A 148 1.69 -29.46 0.00
C ILE A 148 1.35 -30.89 0.44
N LYS A 149 1.34 -31.87 -0.48
CA LYS A 149 1.05 -33.28 -0.14
C LYS A 149 2.05 -33.87 0.86
N LYS A 150 3.35 -33.59 0.69
CA LYS A 150 4.40 -34.06 1.62
C LYS A 150 4.14 -33.56 3.05
N LYS A 151 3.57 -32.36 3.19
CA LYS A 151 3.23 -31.75 4.48
C LYS A 151 1.92 -32.27 5.04
N MET A 152 0.86 -32.38 4.24
CA MET A 152 -0.41 -32.97 4.69
C MET A 152 -0.20 -34.40 5.23
N ASN A 153 0.58 -35.23 4.53
CA ASN A 153 0.89 -36.59 4.99
C ASN A 153 1.75 -36.63 6.26
N SER A 154 2.45 -35.55 6.62
CA SER A 154 3.16 -35.46 7.90
C SER A 154 2.24 -35.10 9.07
N PHE A 155 1.13 -34.38 8.83
CA PHE A 155 0.10 -34.11 9.83
C PHE A 155 -0.76 -35.34 10.14
N GLU A 156 -1.03 -36.20 9.14
CA GLU A 156 -1.81 -37.44 9.33
C GLU A 156 -1.11 -38.50 10.21
N LYS A 157 0.21 -38.41 10.41
CA LYS A 157 0.95 -39.35 11.29
C LYS A 157 0.90 -38.98 12.78
N SER A 158 0.32 -37.84 13.13
CA SER A 158 0.07 -37.39 14.51
C SER A 158 -1.44 -37.45 14.78
N GLU A 159 -1.99 -38.66 14.87
CA GLU A 159 -3.44 -38.94 14.92
C GLU A 159 -4.11 -38.72 16.30
N GLU A 160 -3.43 -38.08 17.26
CA GLU A 160 -4.07 -37.71 18.53
C GLU A 160 -4.18 -36.18 18.64
N LYS A 161 -5.39 -35.67 18.32
CA LYS A 161 -5.95 -34.31 18.55
C LYS A 161 -5.87 -33.32 17.38
N ALA A 162 -6.85 -33.43 16.48
CA ALA A 162 -7.12 -32.47 15.40
C ALA A 162 -7.43 -31.03 15.87
N GLU A 163 -7.90 -30.85 17.11
CA GLU A 163 -8.16 -29.52 17.70
C GLU A 163 -6.89 -28.84 18.26
N GLN A 164 -5.84 -29.61 18.56
CA GLN A 164 -4.55 -29.08 19.04
C GLN A 164 -3.59 -28.76 17.88
N ALA A 165 -3.75 -29.44 16.73
CA ALA A 165 -2.88 -29.29 15.55
C ALA A 165 -2.95 -27.90 14.88
N GLN A 166 -4.06 -27.17 15.02
CA GLN A 166 -4.14 -25.77 14.55
C GLN A 166 -3.25 -24.82 15.35
N MET A 167 -2.95 -25.13 16.62
CA MET A 167 -2.14 -24.27 17.49
C MET A 167 -0.63 -24.53 17.34
N ASP A 168 -0.25 -25.73 16.91
CA ASP A 168 1.15 -26.18 16.77
C ASP A 168 1.68 -26.10 15.33
N THR A 169 0.92 -25.53 14.39
CA THR A 169 1.38 -25.42 12.99
C THR A 169 2.53 -24.41 12.89
N ASN A 170 3.74 -24.91 12.67
CA ASN A 170 4.93 -24.09 12.38
C ASN A 170 4.66 -23.17 11.17
N THR A 171 5.04 -21.90 11.24
CA THR A 171 4.77 -20.93 10.17
C THR A 171 5.37 -21.32 8.81
N MET A 172 6.45 -22.09 8.74
CA MET A 172 6.93 -22.64 7.44
C MET A 172 5.90 -23.56 6.80
N ASP A 173 5.19 -24.35 7.61
CA ASP A 173 4.18 -25.29 7.13
C ASP A 173 2.92 -24.53 6.71
N TYR A 174 2.54 -23.48 7.45
CA TYR A 174 1.51 -22.53 7.03
C TYR A 174 1.84 -21.90 5.68
N ILE A 175 3.05 -21.35 5.50
CA ILE A 175 3.48 -20.75 4.23
C ILE A 175 3.39 -21.79 3.11
N THR A 176 3.88 -23.01 3.36
CA THR A 176 3.90 -24.08 2.34
C THR A 176 2.50 -24.54 1.95
N ALA A 177 1.58 -24.66 2.90
CA ALA A 177 0.19 -25.06 2.65
C ALA A 177 -0.58 -23.97 1.89
N ASN A 178 -0.31 -22.70 2.18
CA ASN A 178 -1.01 -21.54 1.61
C ASN A 178 -0.25 -20.87 0.45
N ILE A 179 0.71 -21.55 -0.19
CA ILE A 179 1.44 -21.01 -1.36
C ILE A 179 0.46 -20.48 -2.43
N PRO A 180 -0.62 -21.21 -2.83
CA PRO A 180 -1.53 -20.72 -3.85
C PRO A 180 -2.18 -19.39 -3.49
N ASP A 181 -2.66 -19.26 -2.25
CA ASP A 181 -3.34 -18.05 -1.76
C ASP A 181 -2.37 -16.88 -1.61
N LEU A 182 -1.16 -17.13 -1.09
CA LEU A 182 -0.10 -16.13 -0.98
C LEU A 182 0.34 -15.59 -2.35
N VAL A 183 0.42 -16.46 -3.36
CA VAL A 183 0.73 -16.07 -4.74
C VAL A 183 -0.42 -15.29 -5.36
N SER A 184 -1.66 -15.78 -5.23
CA SER A 184 -2.85 -15.10 -5.74
C SER A 184 -3.00 -13.69 -5.17
N PHE A 185 -2.80 -13.55 -3.85
CA PHE A 185 -2.78 -12.26 -3.18
C PHE A 185 -1.64 -11.36 -3.67
N ASN A 186 -0.43 -11.91 -3.88
CA ASN A 186 0.67 -11.11 -4.39
C ASN A 186 0.39 -10.56 -5.80
N ASP A 187 -0.21 -11.39 -6.66
CA ASP A 187 -0.58 -11.00 -8.02
C ASP A 187 -1.71 -9.96 -8.02
N SER A 188 -2.65 -10.05 -7.07
CA SER A 188 -3.71 -9.04 -6.91
C SER A 188 -3.17 -7.66 -6.50
N CYS A 189 -2.09 -7.60 -5.72
CA CYS A 189 -1.49 -6.34 -5.26
C CYS A 189 -0.87 -5.48 -6.38
N VAL A 190 -0.61 -6.06 -7.56
CA VAL A 190 0.04 -5.37 -8.70
C VAL A 190 -0.84 -5.29 -9.95
N THR A 191 -2.05 -5.85 -9.88
CA THR A 191 -2.97 -5.89 -11.01
C THR A 191 -3.62 -4.51 -11.19
N ARG A 192 -3.68 -4.01 -12.43
CA ARG A 192 -4.36 -2.74 -12.76
C ARG A 192 -5.82 -2.97 -13.09
N LEU A 193 -6.66 -2.03 -12.69
CA LEU A 193 -8.04 -1.98 -13.16
C LEU A 193 -8.12 -1.72 -14.67
N PRO A 194 -9.13 -2.28 -15.36
CA PRO A 194 -9.42 -1.91 -16.72
C PRO A 194 -9.97 -0.47 -16.78
N ARG A 195 -10.01 0.10 -17.99
CA ARG A 195 -10.49 1.45 -18.20
C ARG A 195 -11.94 1.62 -17.72
N GLY A 196 -12.21 2.64 -16.92
CA GLY A 196 -13.55 2.91 -16.41
C GLY A 196 -13.65 4.02 -15.37
N LEU A 197 -14.87 4.47 -15.15
CA LEU A 197 -15.26 5.23 -13.97
C LEU A 197 -15.84 4.24 -12.96
N TYR A 198 -15.32 4.29 -11.74
CA TYR A 198 -15.68 3.39 -10.66
C TYR A 198 -16.23 4.18 -9.47
N ILE A 199 -17.07 3.52 -8.69
CA ILE A 199 -17.38 3.96 -7.34
C ILE A 199 -16.64 3.06 -6.35
N GLY A 200 -15.95 3.64 -5.37
CA GLY A 200 -15.11 2.92 -4.41
C GLY A 200 -15.54 3.14 -2.96
N TYR A 201 -15.66 2.07 -2.18
CA TYR A 201 -16.12 2.10 -0.80
C TYR A 201 -14.94 2.35 0.15
N VAL A 202 -14.95 3.45 0.89
CA VAL A 202 -13.87 3.80 1.81
C VAL A 202 -14.35 3.77 3.24
N LYS A 203 -13.78 2.83 4.02
CA LYS A 203 -13.96 2.72 5.46
C LYS A 203 -12.62 2.38 6.11
N LEU A 204 -12.25 3.16 7.13
CA LEU A 204 -11.06 2.90 7.93
C LEU A 204 -11.43 2.30 9.27
N THR A 205 -10.55 1.44 9.76
CA THR A 205 -10.62 0.88 11.11
C THR A 205 -9.39 1.33 11.88
N SER A 206 -9.57 1.99 13.01
CA SER A 206 -8.46 2.42 13.87
C SER A 206 -8.01 1.29 14.78
N TYR A 207 -6.71 1.00 14.79
CA TYR A 207 -6.05 0.13 15.76
C TYR A 207 -5.01 0.93 16.57
N ILE A 208 -4.57 0.37 17.71
CA ILE A 208 -3.70 1.05 18.70
C ILE A 208 -2.48 1.71 18.04
N ASP A 209 -1.88 1.06 17.04
CA ASP A 209 -0.65 1.54 16.40
C ASP A 209 -0.78 1.90 14.91
N GLN A 210 -1.94 1.69 14.29
CA GLN A 210 -2.09 1.87 12.84
C GLN A 210 -3.54 2.01 12.39
N LEU A 211 -3.76 2.71 11.29
CA LEU A 211 -5.02 2.67 10.54
C LEU A 211 -5.00 1.47 9.60
N ARG A 212 -6.15 0.80 9.49
CA ARG A 212 -6.38 -0.25 8.51
C ARG A 212 -7.53 0.10 7.59
N ILE A 213 -7.51 -0.49 6.41
CA ILE A 213 -8.47 -0.27 5.35
C ILE A 213 -8.94 -1.59 4.78
N ILE A 214 -10.23 -1.68 4.48
CA ILE A 214 -10.84 -2.84 3.83
C ILE A 214 -10.58 -2.76 2.33
N VAL A 215 -10.15 -3.86 1.73
CA VAL A 215 -9.91 -4.00 0.29
C VAL A 215 -10.36 -5.39 -0.19
N PRO A 216 -10.65 -5.57 -1.49
CA PRO A 216 -10.88 -6.89 -2.06
C PRO A 216 -9.63 -7.77 -1.96
N ASP A 217 -9.80 -9.07 -1.69
CA ASP A 217 -8.70 -10.03 -1.64
C ASP A 217 -8.07 -10.28 -3.03
N ASN A 218 -8.89 -10.17 -4.06
CA ASN A 218 -8.53 -10.37 -5.47
C ASN A 218 -8.01 -9.11 -6.17
N LEU A 219 -8.04 -7.94 -5.51
CA LEU A 219 -7.48 -6.68 -6.04
C LEU A 219 -7.10 -5.70 -4.90
N SER A 220 -6.08 -6.04 -4.12
CA SER A 220 -5.79 -5.37 -2.85
C SER A 220 -5.04 -4.04 -2.93
N ASN A 221 -4.97 -3.42 -4.11
CA ASN A 221 -4.37 -2.11 -4.38
C ASN A 221 -5.41 -1.02 -4.71
N VAL A 222 -6.70 -1.35 -4.62
CA VAL A 222 -7.83 -0.42 -4.71
C VAL A 222 -8.85 -0.74 -3.61
N PHE A 223 -9.73 0.22 -3.32
CA PHE A 223 -10.87 0.00 -2.42
C PHE A 223 -11.89 -0.94 -3.06
N PRO A 224 -12.79 -1.57 -2.30
CA PRO A 224 -13.93 -2.30 -2.87
C PRO A 224 -14.68 -1.40 -3.84
N PHE A 225 -15.05 -1.91 -5.00
CA PHE A 225 -15.47 -1.07 -6.10
C PHE A 225 -16.52 -1.71 -7.00
N VAL A 226 -17.31 -0.87 -7.66
CA VAL A 226 -18.20 -1.26 -8.77
C VAL A 226 -17.94 -0.32 -9.95
N GLN A 227 -17.94 -0.88 -11.16
CA GLN A 227 -17.77 -0.09 -12.39
C GLN A 227 -19.08 0.62 -12.73
N VAL A 228 -19.07 1.96 -12.73
CA VAL A 228 -20.22 2.79 -13.11
C VAL A 228 -20.37 2.79 -14.63
N ARG A 229 -19.26 2.96 -15.35
CA ARG A 229 -19.22 2.94 -16.83
C ARG A 229 -17.80 2.76 -17.38
N ASN A 230 -17.69 2.44 -18.66
CA ASN A 230 -16.39 2.29 -19.37
C ASN A 230 -15.65 3.62 -19.59
N ASN A 231 -16.35 4.77 -19.59
CA ASN A 231 -15.69 6.08 -19.72
C ASN A 231 -15.25 6.60 -18.36
N ALA A 232 -13.93 6.71 -18.14
CA ALA A 232 -13.34 7.19 -16.90
C ALA A 232 -13.64 8.66 -16.58
N LYS A 233 -13.79 9.50 -17.60
CA LYS A 233 -13.94 10.95 -17.41
C LYS A 233 -15.33 11.29 -16.90
N VAL A 234 -15.46 12.31 -16.07
CA VAL A 234 -16.73 12.94 -15.65
C VAL A 234 -16.79 14.33 -16.27
N SER A 235 -17.89 14.70 -16.90
CA SER A 235 -18.05 16.05 -17.48
C SER A 235 -18.37 17.09 -16.40
N SER A 236 -18.12 18.37 -16.68
CA SER A 236 -18.51 19.46 -15.77
C SER A 236 -20.02 19.44 -15.53
N GLU A 237 -20.82 19.21 -16.56
CA GLU A 237 -22.29 19.15 -16.46
C GLU A 237 -22.76 18.01 -15.55
N GLU A 238 -22.13 16.83 -15.65
CA GLU A 238 -22.40 15.69 -14.77
C GLU A 238 -22.03 16.02 -13.32
N TRP A 239 -20.85 16.61 -13.09
CA TRP A 239 -20.39 16.94 -11.74
C TRP A 239 -21.21 18.07 -11.09
N ASP A 240 -21.53 19.10 -11.85
CA ASP A 240 -22.35 20.23 -11.41
C ASP A 240 -23.75 19.78 -11.01
N SER A 241 -24.30 18.76 -11.69
CA SER A 241 -25.60 18.17 -11.31
C SER A 241 -25.58 17.60 -9.89
N LEU A 242 -24.50 16.92 -9.49
CA LEU A 242 -24.34 16.40 -8.13
C LEU A 242 -24.12 17.53 -7.11
N ILE A 243 -23.31 18.53 -7.45
CA ILE A 243 -23.08 19.70 -6.57
C ILE A 243 -24.40 20.43 -6.29
N ASN A 244 -25.25 20.60 -7.29
CA ASN A 244 -26.55 21.27 -7.11
C ASN A 244 -27.47 20.55 -6.11
N LEU A 245 -27.29 19.24 -5.88
CA LEU A 245 -28.02 18.48 -4.87
C LEU A 245 -27.53 18.72 -3.43
N THR A 246 -26.31 19.26 -3.27
CA THR A 246 -25.79 19.71 -1.97
C THR A 246 -26.19 21.15 -1.63
N ALA A 247 -26.52 21.95 -2.65
CA ALA A 247 -26.96 23.32 -2.48
C ALA A 247 -28.43 23.38 -2.01
N THR A 248 -28.77 24.40 -1.22
CA THR A 248 -30.11 24.64 -0.68
C THR A 248 -31.23 24.58 -1.74
N PRO A 249 -32.48 24.27 -1.33
CA PRO A 249 -33.56 23.80 -2.22
C PRO A 249 -33.99 24.78 -3.33
N THR A 250 -33.51 26.01 -3.33
CA THR A 250 -33.80 27.02 -4.36
C THR A 250 -33.15 26.74 -5.72
N LYS A 251 -32.14 25.86 -5.82
CA LYS A 251 -31.52 25.45 -7.10
C LYS A 251 -31.99 24.09 -7.65
N LEU A 252 -32.83 23.36 -6.91
CA LEU A 252 -33.36 22.05 -7.33
C LEU A 252 -34.31 22.12 -8.55
N ASN A 253 -34.72 23.33 -8.96
CA ASN A 253 -35.66 23.56 -10.05
C ASN A 253 -35.05 23.55 -11.46
N LYS A 254 -33.74 23.31 -11.62
CA LYS A 254 -33.19 23.01 -12.95
C LYS A 254 -33.57 21.58 -13.31
N VAL A 255 -34.24 21.40 -14.45
CA VAL A 255 -34.46 20.07 -15.03
C VAL A 255 -33.12 19.54 -15.51
N ASP A 256 -32.73 18.37 -15.02
CA ASP A 256 -31.51 17.70 -15.48
C ASP A 256 -31.68 17.28 -16.94
N SER A 257 -30.63 17.45 -17.74
CA SER A 257 -30.59 16.81 -19.05
C SER A 257 -30.68 15.29 -18.89
N THR A 258 -31.14 14.58 -19.92
CA THR A 258 -31.20 13.11 -19.94
C THR A 258 -29.85 12.47 -19.60
N LEU A 259 -28.74 13.11 -19.95
CA LEU A 259 -27.38 12.65 -19.63
C LEU A 259 -27.06 12.75 -18.13
N GLN A 260 -27.44 13.85 -17.49
CA GLN A 260 -27.27 14.06 -16.05
C GLN A 260 -28.13 13.07 -15.24
N HIS A 261 -29.39 12.90 -15.64
CA HIS A 261 -30.29 11.93 -14.99
C HIS A 261 -29.74 10.50 -15.10
N ASN A 262 -29.27 10.10 -16.29
CA ASN A 262 -28.64 8.80 -16.49
C ASN A 262 -27.39 8.60 -15.64
N PHE A 263 -26.54 9.62 -15.51
CA PHE A 263 -25.34 9.56 -14.67
C PHE A 263 -25.68 9.40 -13.18
N ILE A 264 -26.63 10.18 -12.67
CA ILE A 264 -27.12 10.07 -11.29
C ILE A 264 -27.68 8.67 -11.03
N ASN A 265 -28.47 8.14 -11.96
CA ASN A 265 -29.04 6.80 -11.85
C ASN A 265 -27.96 5.72 -11.83
N GLN A 266 -26.98 5.77 -12.76
CA GLN A 266 -25.85 4.85 -12.79
C GLN A 266 -25.04 4.89 -11.49
N LEU A 267 -24.78 6.08 -10.95
CA LEU A 267 -24.04 6.26 -9.71
C LEU A 267 -24.81 5.69 -8.52
N TYR A 268 -26.12 5.94 -8.45
CA TYR A 268 -27.00 5.44 -7.38
C TYR A 268 -27.05 3.90 -7.40
N GLU A 269 -27.36 3.28 -8.54
CA GLU A 269 -27.44 1.81 -8.66
C GLU A 269 -26.09 1.15 -8.35
N SER A 270 -24.98 1.71 -8.86
CA SER A 270 -23.63 1.20 -8.56
C SER A 270 -23.28 1.33 -7.07
N SER A 271 -23.79 2.37 -6.39
CA SER A 271 -23.61 2.53 -4.94
C SER A 271 -24.35 1.45 -4.17
N LEU A 272 -25.58 1.12 -4.56
CA LEU A 272 -26.37 0.06 -3.93
C LEU A 272 -25.73 -1.32 -4.12
N GLU A 273 -25.25 -1.60 -5.34
CA GLU A 273 -24.52 -2.84 -5.64
C GLU A 273 -23.27 -2.98 -4.79
N LEU A 274 -22.45 -1.92 -4.70
CA LEU A 274 -21.24 -1.91 -3.90
C LEU A 274 -21.52 -2.13 -2.42
N MET A 275 -22.55 -1.48 -1.87
CA MET A 275 -22.93 -1.66 -0.45
C MET A 275 -23.40 -3.09 -0.15
N ARG A 276 -24.10 -3.73 -1.10
CA ARG A 276 -24.45 -5.16 -0.98
C ARG A 276 -23.21 -6.05 -0.96
N ASP A 277 -22.23 -5.77 -1.81
CA ASP A 277 -20.98 -6.54 -1.89
C ASP A 277 -20.13 -6.42 -0.61
N VAL A 278 -20.01 -5.21 -0.04
CA VAL A 278 -19.29 -5.02 1.24
C VAL A 278 -20.10 -5.44 2.48
N GLY A 279 -21.31 -5.96 2.31
CA GLY A 279 -22.13 -6.49 3.39
C GLY A 279 -22.75 -5.43 4.32
N VAL A 280 -23.05 -4.24 3.79
CA VAL A 280 -23.78 -3.19 4.52
C VAL A 280 -25.27 -3.58 4.61
N PRO A 281 -25.93 -3.42 5.78
CA PRO A 281 -27.38 -3.62 5.89
C PRO A 281 -28.17 -2.63 5.03
N GLU A 282 -29.25 -3.08 4.37
CA GLU A 282 -30.07 -2.22 3.50
C GLU A 282 -30.68 -1.00 4.24
N GLU A 283 -30.90 -1.13 5.55
CA GLU A 283 -31.38 -0.04 6.42
C GLU A 283 -30.40 1.14 6.48
N ASP A 284 -29.10 0.89 6.35
CA ASP A 284 -28.05 1.90 6.43
C ASP A 284 -27.73 2.55 5.07
N PHE A 285 -28.29 2.04 3.96
CA PHE A 285 -27.92 2.47 2.60
C PHE A 285 -28.13 3.96 2.38
N LEU A 286 -29.22 4.54 2.90
CA LEU A 286 -29.53 5.95 2.67
C LEU A 286 -28.63 6.90 3.48
N GLU A 287 -28.03 6.40 4.57
CA GLU A 287 -27.09 7.18 5.40
C GLU A 287 -25.68 7.26 4.80
N HIS A 288 -25.39 6.43 3.79
CA HIS A 288 -24.12 6.48 3.07
C HIS A 288 -24.04 7.70 2.17
N ARG A 289 -22.82 8.18 1.96
CA ARG A 289 -22.57 9.46 1.31
C ARG A 289 -21.50 9.35 0.23
N VAL A 290 -21.74 10.00 -0.89
CA VAL A 290 -20.80 10.17 -2.00
C VAL A 290 -19.89 11.36 -1.69
N TYR A 291 -18.57 11.19 -1.83
CA TYR A 291 -17.60 12.27 -1.67
C TYR A 291 -17.62 13.22 -2.87
N MET A 292 -17.75 14.51 -2.61
CA MET A 292 -18.09 15.55 -3.60
C MET A 292 -16.98 16.56 -3.89
N ASN A 293 -15.86 16.53 -3.15
CA ASN A 293 -14.81 17.54 -3.36
C ASN A 293 -14.00 17.29 -4.63
N GLU A 294 -13.79 16.03 -5.01
CA GLU A 294 -12.97 15.68 -6.17
C GLU A 294 -13.36 14.33 -6.77
N VAL A 295 -13.02 14.15 -8.04
CA VAL A 295 -12.98 12.84 -8.73
C VAL A 295 -11.52 12.39 -8.73
N PHE A 296 -11.26 11.18 -8.24
CA PHE A 296 -9.91 10.66 -8.08
C PHE A 296 -9.45 10.00 -9.37
N GLU A 297 -8.52 10.63 -10.09
CA GLU A 297 -7.91 10.06 -11.29
C GLU A 297 -6.65 9.27 -10.91
N PHE A 298 -6.76 7.94 -10.81
CA PHE A 298 -5.59 7.08 -10.57
C PHE A 298 -4.71 6.96 -11.82
N SER A 299 -5.32 7.04 -13.00
CA SER A 299 -4.62 7.14 -14.28
C SER A 299 -5.53 7.79 -15.33
N SER A 300 -5.00 8.05 -16.53
CA SER A 300 -5.82 8.52 -17.66
C SER A 300 -6.97 7.58 -18.05
N GLU A 301 -6.94 6.34 -17.59
CA GLU A 301 -7.90 5.29 -17.91
C GLU A 301 -8.80 4.92 -16.73
N VAL A 302 -8.46 5.29 -15.50
CA VAL A 302 -9.13 4.81 -14.29
C VAL A 302 -9.42 5.99 -13.37
N SER A 303 -10.70 6.23 -13.12
CA SER A 303 -11.17 7.29 -12.24
C SER A 303 -12.16 6.76 -11.22
N PHE A 304 -12.19 7.38 -10.04
CA PHE A 304 -12.97 6.95 -8.89
C PHE A 304 -13.80 8.10 -8.31
N ILE A 305 -15.04 7.77 -7.96
CA ILE A 305 -15.87 8.52 -7.02
C ILE A 305 -15.94 7.69 -5.74
N LEU A 306 -15.85 8.33 -4.57
CA LEU A 306 -15.80 7.60 -3.31
C LEU A 306 -17.18 7.54 -2.64
N LEU A 307 -17.50 6.37 -2.12
CA LEU A 307 -18.66 6.10 -1.28
C LEU A 307 -18.18 5.83 0.14
N MET A 308 -18.81 6.48 1.12
CA MET A 308 -18.38 6.41 2.51
C MET A 308 -19.60 6.22 3.42
N PRO A 309 -19.45 5.56 4.57
CA PRO A 309 -20.54 5.47 5.53
C PRO A 309 -20.83 6.83 6.19
N ASN A 310 -21.81 6.83 7.08
CA ASN A 310 -22.13 7.98 7.94
C ASN A 310 -20.86 8.53 8.62
N PHE A 311 -20.76 9.85 8.82
CA PHE A 311 -19.59 10.53 9.37
C PHE A 311 -19.07 9.95 10.70
N LYS A 312 -19.94 9.30 11.48
CA LYS A 312 -19.58 8.60 12.73
C LYS A 312 -18.85 7.27 12.50
N GLN A 313 -19.08 6.62 11.36
CA GLN A 313 -18.64 5.26 11.03
C GLN A 313 -17.55 5.22 9.94
N VAL A 314 -17.20 6.36 9.34
CA VAL A 314 -16.12 6.48 8.34
C VAL A 314 -14.79 5.95 8.88
N CYS A 315 -14.53 6.17 10.16
CA CYS A 315 -13.37 5.65 10.86
C CYS A 315 -13.82 5.03 12.19
N SER A 316 -13.92 3.70 12.22
CA SER A 316 -14.30 2.95 13.42
C SER A 316 -13.28 3.15 14.54
N GLY A 317 -13.78 3.28 15.77
CA GLY A 317 -12.97 3.54 16.96
C GLY A 317 -12.16 2.32 17.43
N LEU A 318 -11.20 2.56 18.31
CA LEU A 318 -10.38 1.51 18.94
C LEU A 318 -11.28 0.52 19.70
N GLY A 319 -11.23 -0.77 19.34
CA GLY A 319 -11.94 -1.84 20.03
C GLY A 319 -13.21 -2.34 19.36
N GLU A 320 -13.64 -1.76 18.24
CA GLU A 320 -14.63 -2.40 17.37
C GLU A 320 -13.99 -3.58 16.65
N GLU A 321 -14.48 -4.80 16.89
CA GLU A 321 -14.03 -5.97 16.13
C GLU A 321 -14.41 -5.78 14.66
N GLU A 322 -13.40 -5.81 13.80
CA GLU A 322 -13.59 -5.74 12.35
C GLU A 322 -14.29 -7.01 11.89
N LYS A 323 -15.58 -6.89 11.56
CA LYS A 323 -16.35 -8.00 11.00
C LYS A 323 -15.63 -8.49 9.74
N THR A 324 -15.32 -9.77 9.69
CA THR A 324 -14.75 -10.38 8.49
C THR A 324 -15.80 -10.35 7.38
N ILE A 325 -15.53 -9.59 6.33
CA ILE A 325 -16.37 -9.54 5.14
C ILE A 325 -15.81 -10.57 4.15
N PRO A 326 -16.62 -11.54 3.67
CA PRO A 326 -16.16 -12.50 2.66
C PRO A 326 -15.62 -11.79 1.41
N GLY A 327 -14.54 -12.33 0.82
CA GLY A 327 -13.89 -11.73 -0.37
C GLY A 327 -13.08 -10.47 -0.09
N HIS A 328 -12.96 -10.07 1.18
CA HIS A 328 -12.29 -8.85 1.59
C HIS A 328 -11.25 -9.12 2.67
N ILE A 329 -10.24 -8.26 2.70
CA ILE A 329 -9.20 -8.27 3.72
C ILE A 329 -8.99 -6.86 4.26
N SER A 330 -8.52 -6.80 5.50
CA SER A 330 -8.09 -5.57 6.14
C SER A 330 -6.58 -5.42 5.98
N LEU A 331 -6.11 -4.36 5.34
CA LEU A 331 -4.70 -4.04 5.17
C LEU A 331 -4.29 -2.84 6.01
N PRO A 332 -3.05 -2.80 6.54
CA PRO A 332 -2.49 -1.55 7.05
C PRO A 332 -2.50 -0.47 5.96
N LEU A 333 -2.98 0.72 6.28
CA LEU A 333 -3.16 1.82 5.32
C LEU A 333 -1.85 2.14 4.57
N GLN A 334 -0.72 2.15 5.28
CA GLN A 334 0.59 2.42 4.69
C GLN A 334 0.98 1.37 3.65
N GLN A 335 0.60 0.11 3.84
CA GLN A 335 0.89 -0.94 2.88
C GLN A 335 -0.01 -0.84 1.65
N PHE A 336 -1.30 -0.53 1.86
CA PHE A 336 -2.22 -0.22 0.78
C PHE A 336 -1.70 0.92 -0.10
N GLU A 337 -1.29 2.04 0.51
CA GLU A 337 -0.74 3.20 -0.20
C GLU A 337 0.47 2.81 -1.06
N ILE A 338 1.37 1.95 -0.54
CA ILE A 338 2.51 1.45 -1.30
C ILE A 338 2.06 0.61 -2.50
N TYR A 339 1.13 -0.33 -2.34
CA TYR A 339 0.64 -1.16 -3.45
C TYR A 339 -0.06 -0.32 -4.52
N HIS A 340 -0.92 0.60 -4.09
CA HIS A 340 -1.63 1.52 -4.96
C HIS A 340 -0.64 2.37 -5.77
N MET A 341 0.31 3.03 -5.10
CA MET A 341 1.26 3.92 -5.76
C MET A 341 2.24 3.16 -6.65
N LYS A 342 2.71 1.98 -6.24
CA LYS A 342 3.52 1.10 -7.11
C LYS A 342 2.77 0.69 -8.37
N THR A 343 1.45 0.50 -8.27
CA THR A 343 0.63 0.07 -9.41
C THR A 343 0.34 1.23 -10.36
N TYR A 344 -0.16 2.35 -9.87
CA TYR A 344 -0.65 3.45 -10.70
C TYR A 344 0.43 4.49 -11.05
N HIS A 345 1.39 4.74 -10.14
CA HIS A 345 2.49 5.70 -10.29
C HIS A 345 3.87 5.10 -10.00
N PRO A 346 4.31 4.05 -10.74
CA PRO A 346 5.54 3.31 -10.43
C PRO A 346 6.81 4.16 -10.46
N ASP A 347 6.94 5.07 -11.43
CA ASP A 347 8.15 5.89 -11.57
C ASP A 347 8.27 6.94 -10.47
N LEU A 348 7.15 7.56 -10.10
CA LEU A 348 7.08 8.49 -8.98
C LEU A 348 7.42 7.77 -7.67
N THR A 349 6.82 6.60 -7.44
CA THR A 349 7.07 5.78 -6.25
C THR A 349 8.54 5.39 -6.12
N LYS A 350 9.17 4.96 -7.22
CA LYS A 350 10.61 4.63 -7.23
C LYS A 350 11.48 5.82 -6.84
N ARG A 351 11.20 7.00 -7.38
CA ARG A 351 11.95 8.23 -7.09
C ARG A 351 11.75 8.69 -5.65
N TYR A 352 10.50 8.73 -5.17
CA TYR A 352 10.19 9.06 -3.78
C TYR A 352 10.89 8.10 -2.81
N ALA A 353 10.75 6.79 -3.04
CA ALA A 353 11.36 5.77 -2.19
C ALA A 353 12.89 5.89 -2.14
N LEU A 354 13.54 6.13 -3.29
CA LEU A 354 14.97 6.38 -3.36
C LEU A 354 15.37 7.58 -2.50
N LEU A 355 14.73 8.72 -2.71
CA LEU A 355 15.09 9.96 -1.99
C LEU A 355 14.81 9.84 -0.50
N SER A 356 13.64 9.32 -0.11
CA SER A 356 13.24 9.17 1.29
C SER A 356 14.20 8.24 2.04
N THR A 357 14.53 7.08 1.46
CA THR A 357 15.40 6.11 2.15
C THR A 357 16.85 6.60 2.25
N LEU A 358 17.34 7.35 1.26
CA LEU A 358 18.68 7.90 1.26
C LEU A 358 18.83 9.12 2.20
N LEU A 359 17.86 10.04 2.19
CA LEU A 359 17.85 11.18 3.12
C LEU A 359 17.78 10.68 4.57
N GLU A 360 16.91 9.71 4.87
CA GLU A 360 16.87 9.08 6.20
C GLU A 360 18.23 8.47 6.59
N ALA A 361 18.92 7.81 5.65
CA ALA A 361 20.23 7.21 5.90
C ALA A 361 21.29 8.28 6.20
N GLU A 362 21.42 9.31 5.36
CA GLU A 362 22.41 10.39 5.53
C GLU A 362 22.14 11.19 6.81
N VAL A 363 20.87 11.51 7.11
CA VAL A 363 20.48 12.17 8.37
C VAL A 363 20.90 11.32 9.57
N GLY A 364 20.66 10.00 9.51
CA GLY A 364 21.06 9.06 10.55
C GLY A 364 22.58 9.03 10.78
N VAL A 365 23.34 8.93 9.69
CA VAL A 365 24.82 8.88 9.73
C VAL A 365 25.41 10.18 10.25
N THR A 366 24.97 11.33 9.72
CA THR A 366 25.47 12.66 10.12
C THR A 366 25.17 12.95 11.59
N ASN A 367 23.96 12.63 12.07
CA ASN A 367 23.63 12.76 13.50
C ASN A 367 24.53 11.89 14.38
N HIS A 368 24.89 10.70 13.92
CA HIS A 368 25.77 9.82 14.65
C HIS A 368 27.21 10.38 14.70
N LEU A 369 27.73 10.91 13.59
CA LEU A 369 29.06 11.54 13.55
C LEU A 369 29.15 12.72 14.52
N ILE A 370 28.12 13.57 14.59
CA ILE A 370 28.05 14.67 15.57
C ILE A 370 28.16 14.14 17.00
N ARG A 371 27.52 13.00 17.32
CA ARG A 371 27.56 12.38 18.65
C ARG A 371 28.92 11.78 19.01
N GLN A 372 29.73 11.39 18.03
CA GLN A 372 31.06 10.82 18.28
C GLN A 372 32.10 11.85 18.71
N GLY A 373 31.76 13.15 18.67
CA GLY A 373 32.68 14.22 19.05
C GLY A 373 33.73 14.45 17.98
N VAL A 374 33.40 15.31 17.01
CA VAL A 374 34.32 15.76 15.96
C VAL A 374 34.98 17.07 16.40
N SER A 375 35.99 17.55 15.65
CA SER A 375 36.58 18.87 15.89
C SER A 375 35.51 19.97 15.83
N SER A 376 35.70 21.09 16.54
CA SER A 376 34.72 22.19 16.58
C SER A 376 34.36 22.73 15.18
N ASP A 377 35.33 22.80 14.27
CA ASP A 377 35.12 23.28 12.90
C ASP A 377 34.33 22.27 12.06
N ASP A 378 34.56 20.98 12.26
CA ASP A 378 33.83 19.92 11.54
C ASP A 378 32.43 19.70 12.12
N GLU A 379 32.25 19.89 13.43
CA GLU A 379 30.93 19.88 14.05
C GLU A 379 30.04 20.98 13.45
N MET A 380 30.56 22.19 13.24
CA MET A 380 29.80 23.27 12.61
C MET A 380 29.40 22.92 11.16
N LYS A 381 30.29 22.29 10.39
CA LYS A 381 29.98 21.81 9.03
C LYS A 381 28.89 20.74 9.03
N LEU A 382 29.00 19.75 9.92
CA LEU A 382 28.01 18.67 10.04
C LEU A 382 26.64 19.19 10.50
N ARG A 383 26.61 20.22 11.36
CA ARG A 383 25.37 20.91 11.77
C ARG A 383 24.74 21.70 10.62
N ASN A 384 25.53 22.29 9.73
CA ASN A 384 24.99 22.90 8.52
C ASN A 384 24.46 21.83 7.54
N GLU A 385 25.18 20.72 7.37
CA GLU A 385 24.74 19.60 6.52
C GLU A 385 23.41 19.00 7.01
N ILE A 386 23.27 18.73 8.32
CA ILE A 386 22.02 18.20 8.88
C ILE A 386 20.84 19.17 8.70
N GLN A 387 21.09 20.49 8.77
CA GLN A 387 20.05 21.49 8.52
C GLN A 387 19.57 21.44 7.07
N ILE A 388 20.50 21.33 6.11
CA ILE A 388 20.18 21.19 4.67
C ILE A 388 19.40 19.89 4.42
N LEU A 389 19.87 18.77 4.97
CA LEU A 389 19.22 17.46 4.82
C LEU A 389 17.79 17.48 5.38
N ASN A 390 17.57 18.06 6.56
CA ASN A 390 16.22 18.19 7.14
C ASN A 390 15.31 19.11 6.31
N GLN A 391 15.85 20.16 5.69
CA GLN A 391 15.08 21.00 4.77
C GLN A 391 14.67 20.23 3.51
N GLN A 392 15.56 19.40 2.97
CA GLN A 392 15.26 18.54 1.82
C GLN A 392 14.24 17.46 2.17
N GLN A 393 14.37 16.83 3.34
CA GLN A 393 13.40 15.86 3.86
C GLN A 393 12.02 16.50 3.99
N LYS A 394 11.93 17.70 4.58
CA LYS A 394 10.67 18.43 4.69
C LYS A 394 10.04 18.74 3.33
N LYS A 395 10.83 19.19 2.35
CA LYS A 395 10.33 19.44 0.98
C LYS A 395 9.81 18.16 0.33
N LEU A 396 10.51 17.05 0.51
CA LEU A 396 10.08 15.75 0.00
C LEU A 396 8.77 15.31 0.66
N ASP A 397 8.66 15.44 1.97
CA ASP A 397 7.45 15.09 2.72
C ASP A 397 6.28 15.98 2.35
N ASP A 398 6.49 17.28 2.18
CA ASP A 398 5.45 18.22 1.75
C ASP A 398 4.96 17.92 0.33
N ALA A 399 5.86 17.55 -0.58
CA ALA A 399 5.49 17.11 -1.93
C ALA A 399 4.80 15.74 -1.94
N TRP A 400 5.13 14.83 -1.02
CA TRP A 400 4.51 13.51 -0.91
C TRP A 400 3.15 13.55 -0.21
N LYS A 401 2.90 14.53 0.67
CA LYS A 401 1.61 14.68 1.38
C LYS A 401 0.42 14.77 0.42
N SER A 402 0.55 15.50 -0.68
CA SER A 402 -0.52 15.62 -1.68
C SER A 402 -0.86 14.29 -2.37
N MET A 403 0.09 13.35 -2.42
CA MET A 403 -0.15 12.00 -2.93
C MET A 403 -0.87 11.11 -1.90
N ARG A 404 -0.87 11.48 -0.61
CA ARG A 404 -1.51 10.75 0.49
C ARG A 404 -2.87 11.34 0.88
N TRP A 405 -3.75 11.41 -0.11
CA TRP A 405 -5.07 12.06 0.00
C TRP A 405 -6.06 11.34 0.94
N ILE A 406 -5.88 10.03 1.21
CA ILE A 406 -6.88 9.22 1.95
C ILE A 406 -7.16 9.79 3.34
N ALA A 407 -6.11 10.19 4.07
CA ALA A 407 -6.27 10.76 5.41
C ALA A 407 -7.03 12.09 5.40
N GLU A 408 -6.83 12.91 4.36
CA GLU A 408 -7.54 14.18 4.17
C GLU A 408 -9.01 13.94 3.83
N VAL A 409 -9.30 13.04 2.90
CA VAL A 409 -10.68 12.64 2.55
C VAL A 409 -11.44 12.16 3.77
N ILE A 410 -10.81 11.30 4.59
CA ILE A 410 -11.41 10.79 5.83
C ILE A 410 -11.64 11.92 6.83
N GLY A 411 -10.68 12.84 6.97
CA GLY A 411 -10.81 14.02 7.82
C GLY A 411 -12.01 14.88 7.43
N ASN A 412 -12.15 15.15 6.12
CA ASN A 412 -13.26 15.91 5.55
C ASN A 412 -14.59 15.17 5.73
N ALA A 413 -14.64 13.87 5.45
CA ALA A 413 -15.85 13.07 5.56
C ALA A 413 -16.34 12.89 7.01
N ARG A 414 -15.44 12.98 7.99
CA ARG A 414 -15.77 12.93 9.43
C ARG A 414 -16.35 14.25 9.96
N ASP A 415 -16.09 15.36 9.28
CA ASP A 415 -16.67 16.65 9.68
C ASP A 415 -18.14 16.73 9.26
N SER A 416 -19.03 16.65 10.25
CA SER A 416 -20.47 16.72 10.06
C SER A 416 -20.95 18.06 9.52
N LYS A 417 -20.12 19.11 9.58
CA LYS A 417 -20.44 20.45 9.06
C LYS A 417 -19.96 20.67 7.63
N SER A 418 -19.16 19.74 7.09
CA SER A 418 -18.65 19.89 5.74
C SER A 418 -19.75 19.58 4.71
N THR A 419 -19.80 20.36 3.63
CA THR A 419 -20.59 20.06 2.43
C THR A 419 -19.85 19.11 1.48
N SER A 420 -18.84 18.39 2.01
CA SER A 420 -17.92 17.58 1.21
C SER A 420 -18.52 16.25 0.75
N CYS A 421 -19.70 15.90 1.26
CA CYS A 421 -20.34 14.63 1.02
C CYS A 421 -21.85 14.81 0.75
N LEU A 422 -22.40 14.04 -0.18
CA LEU A 422 -23.82 14.01 -0.54
C LEU A 422 -24.45 12.68 -0.10
N ALA A 423 -25.50 12.72 0.71
CA ALA A 423 -26.21 11.51 1.13
C ALA A 423 -26.92 10.82 -0.05
N LEU A 424 -26.93 9.48 -0.07
CA LEU A 424 -27.63 8.70 -1.08
C LEU A 424 -29.15 8.95 -1.08
N GLU A 425 -29.72 9.35 0.05
CA GLU A 425 -31.11 9.84 0.13
C GLU A 425 -31.39 11.00 -0.84
N ASN A 426 -30.44 11.92 -1.02
CA ASN A 426 -30.60 13.06 -1.92
C ASN A 426 -30.57 12.62 -3.39
N LEU A 427 -29.75 11.62 -3.71
CA LEU A 427 -29.71 11.04 -5.06
C LEU A 427 -31.02 10.31 -5.37
N ARG A 428 -31.53 9.53 -4.41
CA ARG A 428 -32.82 8.83 -4.54
C ARG A 428 -33.99 9.80 -4.70
N SER A 429 -34.04 10.87 -3.91
CA SER A 429 -35.13 11.85 -4.00
C SER A 429 -35.12 12.58 -5.34
N ARG A 430 -33.92 12.87 -5.89
CA ARG A 430 -33.77 13.43 -7.24
C ARG A 430 -34.25 12.48 -8.35
N LEU A 431 -33.94 11.19 -8.26
CA LEU A 431 -34.38 10.21 -9.26
C LEU A 431 -35.92 10.03 -9.28
N ASN A 432 -36.58 10.27 -8.14
CA ASN A 432 -38.03 10.16 -8.02
C ASN A 432 -38.78 11.46 -8.36
N SER A 433 -38.09 12.58 -8.66
CA SER A 433 -38.78 13.82 -9.05
C SER A 433 -39.35 13.69 -10.48
N PRO A 434 -40.63 14.01 -10.71
CA PRO A 434 -41.24 13.86 -12.03
C PRO A 434 -40.59 14.78 -13.07
N GLU A 435 -40.33 14.26 -14.27
CA GLU A 435 -39.90 15.02 -15.44
C GLU A 435 -41.04 15.97 -15.87
N ASP A 436 -41.07 17.19 -15.35
CA ASP A 436 -41.93 18.24 -15.94
C ASP A 436 -41.31 18.68 -17.26
N GLY A 437 -41.82 18.11 -18.35
CA GLY A 437 -41.49 18.50 -19.71
C GLY A 437 -41.85 19.96 -19.95
N SER A 438 -40.83 20.80 -20.10
CA SER A 438 -40.96 22.04 -20.87
C SER A 438 -39.61 22.46 -21.44
N ASP A 439 -39.59 22.59 -22.76
CA ASP A 439 -38.57 23.30 -23.53
C ASP A 439 -38.28 24.65 -22.90
N ALA A 440 -37.06 24.85 -22.41
CA ALA A 440 -36.56 26.17 -22.05
C ALA A 440 -35.15 26.36 -22.62
N SER A 441 -35.11 27.24 -23.62
CA SER A 441 -33.96 27.74 -24.37
C SER A 441 -32.69 27.99 -23.55
N LEU A 442 -31.59 27.48 -24.12
CA LEU A 442 -30.20 27.80 -23.78
C LEU A 442 -29.99 29.31 -23.62
N THR A 443 -29.61 29.74 -22.41
CA THR A 443 -28.79 30.94 -22.25
C THR A 443 -27.56 30.58 -21.43
N SER A 444 -26.42 30.54 -22.11
CA SER A 444 -25.10 30.39 -21.53
C SER A 444 -24.73 31.68 -20.79
N THR A 445 -24.64 31.60 -19.46
CA THR A 445 -23.88 32.59 -18.69
C THR A 445 -22.64 31.89 -18.17
N ASP A 446 -21.51 32.21 -18.81
CA ASP A 446 -20.17 31.89 -18.35
C ASP A 446 -19.96 32.41 -16.93
N THR A 447 -19.75 31.48 -15.99
CA THR A 447 -19.08 31.78 -14.72
C THR A 447 -17.83 30.93 -14.66
N ASN A 448 -16.69 31.58 -14.89
CA ASN A 448 -15.36 31.03 -14.68
C ASN A 448 -15.23 30.53 -13.24
N LEU A 449 -15.36 29.22 -13.04
CA LEU A 449 -14.83 28.53 -11.88
C LEU A 449 -13.51 27.87 -12.31
N THR A 450 -12.41 28.42 -11.81
CA THR A 450 -11.08 27.85 -11.97
C THR A 450 -11.03 26.51 -11.26
N PHE A 451 -11.06 25.44 -12.04
CA PHE A 451 -10.77 24.08 -11.60
C PHE A 451 -9.28 23.93 -11.36
N THR A 452 -8.88 23.61 -10.13
CA THR A 452 -7.54 23.12 -9.84
C THR A 452 -7.48 21.64 -10.19
N PHE A 453 -7.18 21.34 -11.45
CA PHE A 453 -6.69 20.01 -11.81
C PHE A 453 -5.31 19.84 -11.18
N SER A 454 -5.19 18.94 -10.21
CA SER A 454 -3.92 18.52 -9.60
C SER A 454 -3.09 17.73 -10.61
N THR A 455 -2.54 18.42 -11.61
CA THR A 455 -1.67 17.85 -12.65
C THR A 455 -0.22 18.34 -12.52
N ASN A 456 0.04 19.40 -11.73
CA ASN A 456 1.36 20.02 -11.61
C ASN A 456 2.29 19.38 -10.57
N LEU A 457 1.80 18.48 -9.70
CA LEU A 457 2.60 17.89 -8.61
C LEU A 457 3.62 16.85 -9.08
N SER A 458 3.40 16.25 -10.26
CA SER A 458 4.38 15.35 -10.88
C SER A 458 5.68 16.08 -11.22
N GLU A 459 5.62 17.34 -11.62
CA GLU A 459 6.82 18.11 -11.99
C GLU A 459 7.67 18.46 -10.77
N ASP A 460 7.08 18.85 -9.63
CA ASP A 460 7.86 19.22 -8.44
C ASP A 460 8.66 18.05 -7.85
N VAL A 461 8.10 16.84 -7.84
CA VAL A 461 8.83 15.63 -7.40
C VAL A 461 9.87 15.21 -8.44
N VAL A 462 9.58 15.38 -9.73
CA VAL A 462 10.54 15.12 -10.82
C VAL A 462 11.70 16.12 -10.78
N ILE A 463 11.43 17.40 -10.49
CA ILE A 463 12.39 18.49 -10.36
C ILE A 463 13.21 18.30 -9.09
N LEU A 464 12.60 17.95 -7.95
CA LEU A 464 13.33 17.60 -6.73
C LEU A 464 14.20 16.36 -6.93
N ALA A 465 13.71 15.34 -7.61
CA ALA A 465 14.49 14.15 -7.95
C ALA A 465 15.64 14.48 -8.90
N ALA A 466 15.43 15.35 -9.89
CA ALA A 466 16.50 15.84 -10.77
C ALA A 466 17.52 16.68 -9.99
N MET A 467 17.08 17.60 -9.13
CA MET A 467 17.98 18.47 -8.35
C MET A 467 18.83 17.68 -7.34
N LEU A 468 18.25 16.66 -6.69
CA LEU A 468 18.95 15.82 -5.71
C LEU A 468 19.90 14.82 -6.37
N THR A 469 19.55 14.27 -7.55
CA THR A 469 20.46 13.41 -8.32
C THR A 469 21.62 14.18 -8.93
N THR A 470 21.42 15.46 -9.30
CA THR A 470 22.44 16.24 -10.03
C THR A 470 23.47 16.91 -9.11
N ASN A 471 23.14 17.35 -7.90
CA ASN A 471 24.01 18.31 -7.20
C ASN A 471 24.83 17.79 -6.00
N GLN A 472 24.52 16.67 -5.33
CA GLN A 472 25.31 16.23 -4.16
C GLN A 472 25.40 14.71 -3.94
N ILE A 473 24.44 13.94 -4.44
CA ILE A 473 24.33 12.50 -4.13
C ILE A 473 25.04 11.62 -5.17
N SER A 474 25.04 12.01 -6.45
CA SER A 474 25.73 11.26 -7.52
C SER A 474 27.25 11.23 -7.34
N GLU A 475 27.86 12.24 -6.72
CA GLU A 475 29.31 12.21 -6.46
C GLU A 475 29.67 11.30 -5.27
N LYS A 476 28.80 11.22 -4.24
CA LYS A 476 28.98 10.30 -3.11
C LYS A 476 28.67 8.83 -3.46
N MET A 477 27.88 8.55 -4.51
CA MET A 477 27.57 7.18 -4.96
C MET A 477 28.57 6.60 -5.98
N LYS A 478 29.49 7.40 -6.52
CA LYS A 478 30.51 6.95 -7.49
C LYS A 478 31.87 6.57 -6.88
N ASN A 479 32.06 6.86 -5.59
CA ASN A 479 33.21 6.46 -4.78
C ASN A 479 32.76 5.46 -3.71
#